data_AF-A0A1M5S2D4-F1
#
_entry.id   AF-A0A1M5S2D4-F1
#
_cell.length_a   1.000
_cell.length_b   1.000
_cell.length_c   1.000
_cell.angle_alpha   90.00
_cell.angle_beta   90.00
_cell.angle_gamma   90.00
#
_symmetry.space_group_name_H-M   'P 1'
#
loop_
_entity.id
_entity.type
_entity.pdbx_description
1 polymer ?
#
loop_
_entity_poly.entity_id
_entity_poly.type
_entity_poly.pdbx_seq_one_letter_code
_entity_poly.pdbx_strand_id
1 'polypeptide(L)'
;MRIVLLIFALVASPAFAIGDLPDKPTVEKPNIEKPEKPTTPKTPEPPEKTDEEPNRPNPKVVVTKPKPKHPGLRCFDDNGVRKVSFTKNVDPEFYKMGRKFCAKVPYEIEEVSVHCVQNNGTYQVQMSKKLPHKAVYKAKRFCICVFGLD
;
A
#
# COMPACT_ATOMS: atom_id res chain seq x y z
N MET A 1 12.50 66.43 -0.96
CA MET A 1 11.15 66.92 -1.35
C MET A 1 10.52 65.89 -2.28
N ARG A 2 9.20 65.65 -2.13
CA ARG A 2 8.31 64.68 -2.83
C ARG A 2 8.44 63.23 -2.31
N ILE A 3 7.72 62.75 -1.30
CA ILE A 3 6.26 62.67 -1.00
C ILE A 3 5.47 61.81 -2.00
N VAL A 4 5.21 60.56 -1.55
CA VAL A 4 3.92 59.82 -1.52
C VAL A 4 3.29 59.39 -2.86
N LEU A 5 3.11 58.07 -3.03
CA LEU A 5 1.77 57.45 -3.01
C LEU A 5 1.82 55.92 -3.06
N LEU A 6 1.20 55.33 -2.04
CA LEU A 6 0.77 53.95 -1.92
C LEU A 6 -0.01 53.49 -3.15
N ILE A 7 0.27 52.29 -3.65
CA ILE A 7 -0.74 51.49 -4.36
C ILE A 7 -0.86 50.16 -3.64
N PHE A 8 -1.80 50.12 -2.71
CA PHE A 8 -2.47 48.90 -2.28
C PHE A 8 -3.19 48.32 -3.50
N ALA A 9 -2.68 47.23 -4.06
CA ALA A 9 -3.47 46.36 -4.92
C ALA A 9 -3.89 45.14 -4.08
N LEU A 10 -4.98 45.33 -3.34
CA LEU A 10 -5.86 44.26 -2.87
C LEU A 10 -6.34 43.48 -4.10
N VAL A 11 -5.65 42.40 -4.45
CA VAL A 11 -6.17 41.47 -5.44
C VAL A 11 -7.05 40.48 -4.68
N ALA A 12 -8.34 40.75 -4.79
CA ALA A 12 -9.47 40.05 -4.21
C ALA A 12 -9.28 38.53 -4.16
N SER A 13 -9.49 37.97 -2.97
CA SER A 13 -9.86 36.56 -2.82
C SER A 13 -11.02 36.26 -3.77
N PRO A 14 -11.00 35.16 -4.55
CA PRO A 14 -12.21 34.70 -5.18
C PRO A 14 -13.17 34.27 -4.08
N ALA A 15 -14.21 35.09 -3.86
CA ALA A 15 -15.45 34.63 -3.27
C ALA A 15 -16.00 33.57 -4.23
N PHE A 16 -15.76 32.30 -3.91
CA PHE A 16 -16.57 31.22 -4.46
C PHE A 16 -17.97 31.42 -3.88
N ALA A 17 -18.76 32.18 -4.62
CA ALA A 17 -20.19 32.24 -4.47
C ALA A 17 -20.71 30.80 -4.41
N ILE A 18 -21.40 30.53 -3.31
CA ILE A 18 -22.26 29.37 -3.12
C ILE A 18 -23.36 29.53 -4.17
N GLY A 19 -23.10 29.01 -5.37
CA GLY A 19 -24.09 28.79 -6.39
C GLY A 19 -24.83 27.51 -6.06
N ASP A 20 -26.15 27.60 -6.09
CA ASP A 20 -27.16 26.56 -5.92
C ASP A 20 -26.68 25.11 -5.89
N LEU A 21 -27.06 24.43 -4.80
CA LEU A 21 -27.08 22.97 -4.77
C LEU A 21 -27.87 22.46 -5.99
N PRO A 22 -27.28 21.66 -6.88
CA PRO A 22 -28.08 20.89 -7.81
C PRO A 22 -28.89 19.86 -6.99
N ASP A 23 -30.18 19.80 -7.28
CA ASP A 23 -31.11 18.79 -6.80
C ASP A 23 -30.46 17.40 -6.75
N LYS A 24 -30.63 16.78 -5.59
CA LYS A 24 -30.23 15.43 -5.24
C LYS A 24 -30.50 14.45 -6.40
N PRO A 25 -29.49 13.76 -6.96
CA PRO A 25 -29.77 12.60 -7.79
C PRO A 25 -30.29 11.48 -6.88
N THR A 26 -31.56 11.14 -7.06
CA THR A 26 -32.18 9.92 -6.52
C THR A 26 -31.49 8.72 -7.15
N VAL A 27 -30.42 8.24 -6.53
CA VAL A 27 -29.83 6.94 -6.86
C VAL A 27 -30.72 5.87 -6.23
N GLU A 28 -31.47 5.21 -7.10
CA GLU A 28 -32.18 3.97 -6.80
C GLU A 28 -31.22 2.99 -6.12
N LYS A 29 -31.62 2.49 -4.96
CA LYS A 29 -30.85 1.55 -4.15
C LYS A 29 -30.85 0.19 -4.86
N PRO A 30 -29.71 -0.40 -5.26
CA PRO A 30 -29.69 -1.77 -5.72
C PRO A 30 -30.14 -2.70 -4.58
N ASN A 31 -31.24 -3.40 -4.78
CA ASN A 31 -31.70 -4.49 -3.95
C ASN A 31 -30.74 -5.67 -4.13
N ILE A 32 -29.67 -5.71 -3.34
CA ILE A 32 -28.77 -6.87 -3.29
C ILE A 32 -29.31 -7.78 -2.20
N GLU A 33 -29.97 -8.85 -2.65
CA GLU A 33 -30.32 -10.01 -1.86
C GLU A 33 -29.14 -10.43 -0.98
N LYS A 34 -29.44 -10.58 0.31
CA LYS A 34 -28.55 -11.14 1.32
C LYS A 34 -28.18 -12.56 0.90
N PRO A 35 -26.89 -12.89 0.65
CA PRO A 35 -26.52 -14.27 0.39
C PRO A 35 -26.84 -15.12 1.62
N GLU A 36 -27.71 -16.10 1.42
CA GLU A 36 -28.01 -17.14 2.39
C GLU A 36 -26.73 -17.88 2.77
N LYS A 37 -26.62 -18.16 4.07
CA LYS A 37 -25.52 -18.87 4.71
C LYS A 37 -25.53 -20.32 4.20
N PRO A 38 -24.49 -20.81 3.50
CA PRO A 38 -24.46 -22.22 3.12
C PRO A 38 -24.30 -23.07 4.38
N THR A 39 -25.27 -23.95 4.57
CA THR A 39 -25.42 -24.90 5.65
C THR A 39 -24.27 -25.91 5.66
N THR A 40 -23.71 -26.16 6.83
CA THR A 40 -22.67 -27.15 7.09
C THR A 40 -23.12 -28.57 6.67
N PRO A 41 -22.42 -29.26 5.75
CA PRO A 41 -22.63 -30.69 5.56
C PRO A 41 -21.83 -31.48 6.60
N LYS A 42 -22.51 -32.44 7.23
CA LYS A 42 -22.03 -33.31 8.31
C LYS A 42 -20.75 -34.08 7.93
N THR A 43 -19.86 -34.19 8.90
CA THR A 43 -18.81 -35.21 9.01
C THR A 43 -19.38 -36.62 8.86
N PRO A 44 -18.85 -37.45 7.94
CA PRO A 44 -18.90 -38.90 8.08
C PRO A 44 -17.65 -39.38 8.82
N GLU A 45 -17.85 -40.23 9.83
CA GLU A 45 -16.79 -41.03 10.47
C GLU A 45 -16.12 -42.01 9.48
N PRO A 46 -14.91 -42.49 9.77
CA PRO A 46 -14.01 -43.11 8.80
C PRO A 46 -14.35 -44.59 8.53
N PRO A 47 -14.25 -45.06 7.27
CA PRO A 47 -14.05 -46.48 7.00
C PRO A 47 -12.55 -46.82 6.98
N GLU A 48 -12.26 -48.00 7.49
CA GLU A 48 -10.96 -48.65 7.63
C GLU A 48 -10.09 -48.70 6.36
N LYS A 49 -8.78 -48.78 6.62
CA LYS A 49 -7.69 -49.13 5.70
C LYS A 49 -8.09 -50.23 4.69
N THR A 50 -7.64 -50.10 3.45
CA THR A 50 -6.90 -51.16 2.74
C THR A 50 -6.06 -50.52 1.64
N ASP A 51 -4.85 -51.04 1.50
CA ASP A 51 -3.72 -50.63 0.68
C ASP A 51 -3.99 -50.68 -0.83
N GLU A 52 -3.46 -49.69 -1.58
CA GLU A 52 -2.75 -49.86 -2.85
C GLU A 52 -2.33 -48.49 -3.45
N GLU A 53 -1.01 -48.30 -3.61
CA GLU A 53 -0.35 -47.25 -4.40
C GLU A 53 -0.23 -47.76 -5.85
N PRO A 54 -0.49 -46.99 -6.94
CA PRO A 54 0.42 -45.92 -7.38
C PRO A 54 -0.16 -44.72 -8.14
N ASN A 55 0.65 -43.65 -8.20
CA ASN A 55 0.46 -42.34 -8.85
C ASN A 55 -0.29 -41.27 -8.05
N ARG A 56 0.40 -40.67 -7.07
CA ARG A 56 0.04 -39.34 -6.54
C ARG A 56 0.48 -38.24 -7.51
N PRO A 57 -0.42 -37.36 -7.99
CA PRO A 57 -0.02 -36.01 -8.36
C PRO A 57 0.50 -35.32 -7.09
N ASN A 58 1.74 -34.85 -7.16
CA ASN A 58 2.45 -34.10 -6.12
C ASN A 58 1.50 -33.06 -5.47
N PRO A 59 1.25 -33.08 -4.14
CA PRO A 59 0.42 -32.05 -3.52
C PRO A 59 1.12 -30.72 -3.76
N LYS A 60 0.47 -29.80 -4.49
CA LYS A 60 0.89 -28.41 -4.60
C LYS A 60 1.07 -27.89 -3.18
N VAL A 61 2.32 -27.82 -2.75
CA VAL A 61 2.71 -27.11 -1.53
C VAL A 61 2.19 -25.71 -1.74
N VAL A 62 1.07 -25.36 -1.09
CA VAL A 62 0.63 -23.98 -0.99
C VAL A 62 1.66 -23.32 -0.10
N VAL A 63 2.74 -22.84 -0.72
CA VAL A 63 3.74 -21.98 -0.09
C VAL A 63 2.97 -20.73 0.28
N THR A 64 2.46 -20.73 1.51
CA THR A 64 1.79 -19.58 2.08
C THR A 64 2.87 -18.52 2.18
N LYS A 65 2.83 -17.51 1.29
CA LYS A 65 3.81 -16.42 1.30
C LYS A 65 3.90 -15.90 2.74
N PRO A 66 5.09 -15.94 3.39
CA PRO A 66 5.21 -15.54 4.78
C PRO A 66 4.67 -14.12 4.94
N LYS A 67 3.81 -13.92 5.95
CA LYS A 67 3.31 -12.58 6.29
C LYS A 67 4.53 -11.68 6.56
N PRO A 68 4.63 -10.50 5.95
CA PRO A 68 5.77 -9.61 6.17
C PRO A 68 5.81 -9.24 7.65
N LYS A 69 6.84 -9.72 8.37
CA LYS A 69 7.03 -9.47 9.81
C LYS A 69 7.41 -8.02 10.09
N HIS A 70 8.01 -7.34 9.13
CA HIS A 70 8.63 -6.03 9.28
C HIS A 70 7.90 -4.95 8.50
N PRO A 71 7.81 -3.72 9.04
CA PRO A 71 7.18 -2.63 8.33
C PRO A 71 7.96 -2.31 7.05
N GLY A 72 7.24 -1.98 6.00
CA GLY A 72 7.81 -1.94 4.68
C GLY A 72 6.80 -1.57 3.61
N LEU A 73 7.29 -1.56 2.38
CA LEU A 73 6.48 -1.27 1.21
C LEU A 73 7.00 -2.05 0.01
N ARG A 74 6.15 -2.13 -1.01
CA ARG A 74 6.47 -2.63 -2.34
C ARG A 74 6.06 -1.59 -3.36
N CYS A 75 6.98 -1.20 -4.22
CA CYS A 75 6.68 -0.46 -5.44
C CYS A 75 6.59 -1.46 -6.58
N PHE A 76 5.56 -1.36 -7.39
CA PHE A 76 5.39 -2.22 -8.55
C PHE A 76 4.75 -1.42 -9.70
N ASP A 77 5.09 -1.77 -10.93
CA ASP A 77 4.40 -1.28 -12.11
C ASP A 77 3.12 -2.08 -12.32
N ASP A 78 2.04 -1.36 -12.62
CA ASP A 78 0.76 -1.96 -12.99
C ASP A 78 0.21 -1.19 -14.19
N ASN A 79 0.41 -1.75 -15.37
CA ASN A 79 0.01 -1.17 -16.65
C ASN A 79 0.61 0.23 -16.91
N GLY A 80 1.92 0.39 -16.65
CA GLY A 80 2.64 1.66 -16.84
C GLY A 80 2.38 2.68 -15.72
N VAL A 81 1.53 2.34 -14.74
CA VAL A 81 1.28 3.17 -13.57
C VAL A 81 2.03 2.59 -12.39
N ARG A 82 2.96 3.39 -11.84
CA ARG A 82 3.68 3.00 -10.62
C ARG A 82 2.74 3.01 -9.42
N LYS A 83 2.55 1.84 -8.82
CA LYS A 83 1.76 1.65 -7.58
C LYS A 83 2.68 1.37 -6.40
N VAL A 84 2.15 1.64 -5.21
CA VAL A 84 2.77 1.32 -3.93
C VAL A 84 1.81 0.53 -3.08
N SER A 85 2.30 -0.54 -2.46
CA SER A 85 1.61 -1.31 -1.44
C SER A 85 2.41 -1.23 -0.15
N PHE A 86 1.73 -1.01 0.98
CA PHE A 86 2.35 -0.99 2.30
C PHE A 86 2.07 -2.31 3.03
N THR A 87 2.97 -2.68 3.94
CA THR A 87 2.68 -3.76 4.89
C THR A 87 1.70 -3.26 5.96
N LYS A 88 0.95 -4.17 6.61
CA LYS A 88 -0.13 -3.80 7.55
C LYS A 88 0.32 -3.03 8.78
N ASN A 89 1.61 -3.06 9.09
CA ASN A 89 2.26 -2.43 10.23
C ASN A 89 2.93 -1.08 9.89
N VAL A 90 2.61 -0.49 8.74
CA VAL A 90 3.00 0.88 8.40
C VAL A 90 1.80 1.78 8.60
N ASP A 91 1.96 2.79 9.47
CA ASP A 91 0.93 3.80 9.69
C ASP A 91 0.68 4.62 8.40
N PRO A 92 -0.60 4.89 8.04
CA PRO A 92 -0.97 5.76 6.92
C PRO A 92 -0.26 7.11 6.86
N GLU A 93 0.15 7.69 7.99
CA GLU A 93 0.90 8.96 8.03
C GLU A 93 2.21 8.87 7.21
N PHE A 94 2.84 7.69 7.18
CA PHE A 94 4.09 7.45 6.46
C PHE A 94 3.90 7.12 4.98
N TYR A 95 2.65 6.97 4.50
CA TYR A 95 2.40 6.59 3.10
C TYR A 95 2.95 7.62 2.11
N LYS A 96 2.93 8.91 2.48
CA LYS A 96 3.53 9.98 1.68
C LYS A 96 5.04 9.76 1.48
N MET A 97 5.74 9.29 2.51
CA MET A 97 7.18 9.01 2.44
C MET A 97 7.47 7.79 1.58
N GLY A 98 6.66 6.73 1.70
CA GLY A 98 6.78 5.57 0.83
C GLY A 98 6.53 5.87 -0.64
N ARG A 99 5.54 6.71 -0.96
CA ARG A 99 5.30 7.20 -2.34
C ARG A 99 6.49 7.97 -2.88
N LYS A 100 7.13 8.83 -2.06
CA LYS A 100 8.36 9.55 -2.45
C LYS A 100 9.51 8.59 -2.76
N PHE A 101 9.59 7.45 -2.08
CA PHE A 101 10.54 6.40 -2.43
C PHE A 101 10.21 5.79 -3.81
N CYS A 102 8.98 5.35 -4.04
CA CYS A 102 8.60 4.75 -5.33
C CYS A 102 8.81 5.71 -6.51
N ALA A 103 8.59 7.01 -6.31
CA ALA A 103 8.86 8.03 -7.33
C ALA A 103 10.35 8.23 -7.67
N LYS A 104 11.27 7.62 -6.91
CA LYS A 104 12.71 7.63 -7.18
C LYS A 104 13.23 6.28 -7.68
N VAL A 105 12.39 5.25 -7.69
CA VAL A 105 12.74 3.97 -8.30
C VAL A 105 12.72 4.14 -9.82
N PRO A 106 13.79 3.75 -10.54
CA PRO A 106 13.82 3.77 -12.01
C PRO A 106 12.66 2.97 -12.64
N TYR A 107 12.22 3.32 -13.84
CA TYR A 107 11.11 2.64 -14.53
C TYR A 107 11.48 1.27 -15.07
N GLU A 108 12.76 1.03 -15.30
CA GLU A 108 13.35 -0.26 -15.66
C GLU A 108 13.20 -1.30 -14.53
N ILE A 109 12.88 -0.85 -13.31
CA ILE A 109 12.64 -1.72 -12.17
C ILE A 109 11.13 -1.88 -11.99
N GLU A 110 10.59 -2.96 -12.54
CA GLU A 110 9.16 -3.29 -12.48
C GLU A 110 8.66 -3.44 -11.04
N GLU A 111 9.37 -4.22 -10.22
CA GLU A 111 9.02 -4.44 -8.81
C GLU A 111 10.24 -4.28 -7.90
N VAL A 112 10.07 -3.60 -6.76
CA VAL A 112 11.03 -3.56 -5.66
C VAL A 112 10.32 -3.47 -4.31
N SER A 113 10.84 -4.17 -3.30
CA SER A 113 10.37 -4.08 -1.93
C SER A 113 11.43 -3.47 -1.01
N VAL A 114 10.94 -2.80 0.04
CA VAL A 114 11.73 -2.25 1.14
C VAL A 114 11.16 -2.79 2.44
N HIS A 115 12.02 -3.34 3.29
CA HIS A 115 11.69 -3.78 4.64
C HIS A 115 12.59 -3.08 5.64
N CYS A 116 11.97 -2.48 6.65
CA CYS A 116 12.64 -1.82 7.76
C CYS A 116 12.83 -2.85 8.86
N VAL A 117 14.07 -3.27 9.08
CA VAL A 117 14.42 -4.35 10.00
C VAL A 117 15.18 -3.76 11.18
N GLN A 118 14.83 -4.20 12.38
CA GLN A 118 15.61 -3.94 13.59
C GLN A 118 16.15 -5.27 14.08
N ASN A 119 17.47 -5.37 14.21
CA ASN A 119 18.14 -6.57 14.71
C ASN A 119 19.18 -6.17 15.76
N ASN A 120 19.05 -6.67 16.99
CA ASN A 120 19.94 -6.38 18.11
C ASN A 120 20.18 -4.86 18.32
N GLY A 121 19.11 -4.06 18.26
CA GLY A 121 19.19 -2.61 18.39
C GLY A 121 19.75 -1.87 17.16
N THR A 122 20.21 -2.59 16.14
CA THR A 122 20.70 -1.99 14.88
C THR A 122 19.59 -1.93 13.85
N TYR A 123 19.37 -0.74 13.27
CA TYR A 123 18.40 -0.52 12.20
C TYR A 123 19.03 -0.81 10.84
N GLN A 124 18.31 -1.57 10.02
CA GLN A 124 18.72 -1.93 8.67
C GLN A 124 17.57 -1.75 7.70
N VAL A 125 17.90 -1.37 6.46
CA VAL A 125 16.94 -1.27 5.36
C VAL A 125 17.27 -2.37 4.37
N GLN A 126 16.40 -3.37 4.29
CA GLN A 126 16.52 -4.45 3.33
C GLN A 126 15.74 -4.09 2.06
N MET A 127 16.40 -4.20 0.91
CA MET A 127 15.80 -3.91 -0.40
C MET A 127 15.93 -5.15 -1.27
N SER A 128 14.89 -5.49 -2.04
CA SER A 128 14.95 -6.66 -2.92
C SER A 128 15.86 -6.47 -4.14
N LYS A 129 16.22 -5.22 -4.46
CA LYS A 129 17.07 -4.86 -5.61
C LYS A 129 18.06 -3.76 -5.25
N LYS A 130 19.15 -3.67 -6.01
CA LYS A 130 20.08 -2.53 -5.95
C LYS A 130 19.44 -1.32 -6.60
N LEU A 131 19.46 -0.19 -5.91
CA LEU A 131 18.78 1.03 -6.30
C LEU A 131 19.75 2.22 -6.39
N PRO A 132 19.42 3.27 -7.17
CA PRO A 132 20.21 4.49 -7.21
C PRO A 132 20.26 5.16 -5.83
N HIS A 133 21.33 5.92 -5.58
CA HIS A 133 21.57 6.60 -4.30
C HIS A 133 20.35 7.41 -3.80
N LYS A 134 19.65 8.10 -4.71
CA LYS A 134 18.46 8.88 -4.38
C LYS A 134 17.29 8.02 -3.84
N ALA A 135 17.06 6.85 -4.44
CA ALA A 135 16.03 5.92 -3.97
C ALA A 135 16.43 5.29 -2.63
N VAL A 136 17.69 4.87 -2.50
CA VAL A 136 18.24 4.35 -1.24
C VAL A 136 18.07 5.35 -0.10
N TYR A 137 18.38 6.64 -0.35
CA TYR A 137 18.19 7.71 0.63
C TYR A 137 16.72 7.84 1.06
N LYS A 138 15.77 7.79 0.11
CA LYS A 138 14.34 7.86 0.45
C LYS A 138 13.84 6.63 1.20
N ALA A 139 14.34 5.43 0.89
CA ALA A 139 14.05 4.22 1.64
C ALA A 139 14.55 4.32 3.08
N LYS A 140 15.77 4.84 3.29
CA LYS A 140 16.32 5.10 4.63
C LYS A 140 15.46 6.08 5.42
N ARG A 141 15.10 7.22 4.83
CA ARG A 141 14.21 8.20 5.48
C ARG A 141 12.86 7.58 5.83
N PHE A 142 12.28 6.77 4.95
CA PHE A 142 11.04 6.05 5.24
C PHE A 142 11.18 5.16 6.48
N CYS A 143 12.22 4.32 6.56
CA CYS A 143 12.42 3.44 7.70
C CYS A 143 12.74 4.18 9.01
N ILE A 144 13.48 5.29 8.94
CA ILE A 144 13.73 6.18 10.08
C ILE A 144 12.41 6.70 10.65
N CYS A 145 11.52 7.24 9.80
CA CYS A 145 10.23 7.75 10.24
C CYS A 145 9.34 6.63 10.81
N VAL A 146 9.29 5.47 10.15
CA VAL A 146 8.50 4.31 10.60
C VAL A 146 8.94 3.80 11.99
N PHE A 147 10.23 3.92 12.31
CA PHE A 147 10.76 3.55 13.62
C PHE A 147 10.74 4.72 14.64
N GLY A 148 10.27 5.91 14.26
CA GLY A 148 10.26 7.09 15.14
C GLY A 148 11.67 7.58 15.50
N LEU A 149 12.62 7.48 14.57
CA LEU A 149 14.03 7.87 14.76
C LEU A 149 14.38 9.22 14.12
N ASP A 150 13.40 9.95 13.62
CA ASP A 150 13.58 11.28 12.99
C ASP A 150 13.61 12.40 14.02
#